data_AF-Q17RH7-F1
#
_entry.id   AF-Q17RH7-F1
#
_cell.length_a   1.000
_cell.length_b   1.000
_cell.length_c   1.000
_cell.angle_alpha   90.00
_cell.angle_beta   90.00
_cell.angle_gamma   90.00
#
_symmetry.space_group_name_H-M   'P 1'
#
loop_
_entity.id
_entity.type
_entity.pdbx_description
1 polymer ?
#
loop_
_entity_poly.entity_id
_entity_poly.type
_entity_poly.pdbx_seq_one_letter_code
_entity_poly.pdbx_strand_id
1 'polypeptide(L)'
;MQDPRHPQGLPLSPGLPKRQRQDRTIYNWKQQEVLENHFKEEQYPDYDTRQELAEMLNLREYQVQVWFKNRRAKRSRERWFQKQLQQLQKHPQQQHPQQQHPQQQLQQQQPQQQPQQQQPQQQPQQQQPQQQQLHQQPQ
;
A
#
# COMPACT_ATOMS: atom_id res chain seq x y z
N MET A 1 -8.64 -24.72 26.46
CA MET A 1 -7.46 -23.86 26.20
C MET A 1 -7.97 -22.44 25.98
N GLN A 2 -7.90 -21.58 27.00
CA GLN A 2 -8.13 -20.14 26.82
C GLN A 2 -6.77 -19.47 26.66
N ASP A 3 -6.59 -18.71 25.59
CA ASP A 3 -5.35 -18.04 25.21
C ASP A 3 -5.22 -16.71 25.98
N PRO A 4 -4.27 -16.56 26.93
CA PRO A 4 -4.15 -15.34 27.73
C PRO A 4 -3.10 -14.42 27.12
N ARG A 5 -3.44 -13.72 26.02
CA ARG A 5 -2.59 -12.67 25.45
C ARG A 5 -3.41 -11.45 25.02
N HIS A 6 -4.11 -10.83 25.96
CA HIS A 6 -4.49 -9.43 25.80
C HIS A 6 -3.22 -8.59 26.01
N PRO A 7 -2.71 -7.90 24.98
CA PRO A 7 -1.63 -6.94 25.18
C PRO A 7 -2.17 -5.84 26.08
N GLN A 8 -1.68 -5.82 27.32
CA GLN A 8 -1.91 -4.72 28.25
C GLN A 8 -1.54 -3.43 27.52
N GLY A 9 -2.56 -2.60 27.28
CA GLY A 9 -2.38 -1.30 26.63
C GLY A 9 -1.32 -0.54 27.41
N LEU A 10 -0.20 -0.24 26.75
CA LEU A 10 0.84 0.58 27.34
C LEU A 10 0.20 1.89 27.83
N PRO A 11 0.39 2.28 29.09
CA PRO A 11 -0.23 3.48 29.64
C PRO A 11 0.19 4.66 28.77
N LEU A 12 -0.81 5.38 28.26
CA LEU A 12 -0.65 6.65 27.57
C LEU A 12 0.15 7.56 28.50
N SER A 13 1.46 7.70 28.26
CA SER A 13 2.36 8.42 29.17
C SER A 13 1.76 9.80 29.49
N PRO A 14 1.39 10.06 30.75
CA PRO A 14 0.75 11.31 31.12
C PRO A 14 1.80 12.42 31.01
N GLY A 15 1.52 13.44 30.20
CA GLY A 15 2.17 14.73 30.36
C GLY A 15 3.28 15.11 29.38
N LEU A 16 3.36 14.52 28.18
CA LEU A 16 4.12 15.24 27.14
C LEU A 16 3.38 16.56 26.85
N PRO A 17 4.03 17.73 27.07
CA PRO A 17 3.41 19.01 26.76
C PRO A 17 2.98 18.95 25.30
N LYS A 18 1.69 19.19 25.06
CA LYS A 18 1.10 19.24 23.72
C LYS A 18 1.89 20.30 22.96
N ARG A 19 2.86 19.88 22.13
CA ARG A 19 3.68 20.78 21.32
C ARG A 19 2.71 21.72 20.59
N GLN A 20 2.78 22.99 20.95
CA GLN A 20 1.89 24.00 20.40
C GLN A 20 2.08 23.98 18.90
N ARG A 21 1.02 23.61 18.17
CA ARG A 21 1.05 23.65 16.71
C ARG A 21 1.21 25.11 16.33
N GLN A 22 2.29 25.42 15.63
CA GLN A 22 2.47 26.73 15.02
C GLN A 22 1.35 26.97 14.01
N ASP A 23 0.98 28.23 13.86
CA ASP A 23 -0.03 28.64 12.89
C ASP A 23 0.38 28.23 11.47
N ARG A 24 -0.61 27.94 10.62
CA ARG A 24 -0.38 27.41 9.29
C ARG A 24 0.09 28.51 8.37
N THR A 25 1.32 28.37 7.89
CA THR A 25 1.86 29.25 6.85
C THR A 25 1.17 29.00 5.52
N ILE A 26 0.65 30.07 4.92
CA ILE A 26 0.11 30.05 3.56
C ILE A 26 1.18 30.65 2.64
N TYR A 27 1.75 29.82 1.78
CA TYR A 27 2.75 30.27 0.81
C TYR A 27 2.08 30.94 -0.39
N ASN A 28 2.58 32.09 -0.80
CA ASN A 28 2.14 32.73 -2.04
C ASN A 28 2.65 31.97 -3.28
N TRP A 29 2.14 32.32 -4.46
CA TRP A 29 2.53 31.68 -5.72
C TRP A 29 4.04 31.72 -5.96
N LYS A 30 4.67 32.89 -5.80
CA LYS A 30 6.11 33.09 -6.06
C LYS A 30 6.97 32.21 -5.15
N GLN A 31 6.62 32.08 -3.87
CA GLN A 31 7.29 31.18 -2.93
C GLN A 31 7.16 29.72 -3.37
N GLN A 32 5.97 29.29 -3.78
CA GLN A 32 5.76 27.93 -4.28
C GLN A 32 6.54 27.67 -5.56
N GLU A 33 6.61 28.62 -6.48
CA GLU A 33 7.33 28.50 -7.75
C GLU A 33 8.83 28.29 -7.53
N VAL A 34 9.44 29.09 -6.67
CA VAL A 34 10.86 28.94 -6.31
C VAL A 34 11.12 27.58 -5.66
N LEU A 35 10.29 27.19 -4.68
CA LEU A 35 10.44 25.92 -3.98
C LEU A 35 10.24 24.72 -4.93
N GLU A 36 9.26 24.79 -5.83
CA GLU A 36 9.04 23.75 -6.85
C GLU A 36 10.16 23.72 -7.89
N ASN A 37 10.73 24.86 -8.27
CA ASN A 37 11.86 24.90 -9.19
C ASN A 37 13.07 24.20 -8.57
N HIS A 38 13.43 24.57 -7.35
CA HIS A 38 14.52 23.93 -6.63
C HIS A 38 14.23 22.44 -6.39
N PHE A 39 12.99 22.05 -6.08
CA PHE A 39 12.63 20.63 -5.91
C PHE A 39 12.84 19.77 -7.17
N LYS A 40 12.79 20.35 -8.37
CA LYS A 40 13.10 19.62 -9.61
C LYS A 40 14.57 19.29 -9.72
N GLU A 41 15.43 20.17 -9.22
CA GLU A 41 16.89 20.03 -9.22
C GLU A 41 17.34 19.16 -8.05
N GLU A 42 16.88 19.48 -6.84
CA GLU A 42 17.25 18.80 -5.61
C GLU A 42 16.05 18.55 -4.68
N GLN A 43 15.79 17.27 -4.38
CA GLN A 43 14.64 16.87 -3.54
C GLN A 43 14.99 16.76 -2.05
N TYR A 44 16.28 16.73 -1.73
CA TYR A 44 16.82 16.53 -0.38
C TYR A 44 17.87 17.59 -0.03
N PRO A 45 17.52 18.88 -0.09
CA PRO A 45 18.46 19.96 0.21
C PRO A 45 19.00 19.81 1.63
N ASP A 46 20.29 20.11 1.80
CA ASP A 46 20.98 20.14 3.09
C ASP A 46 20.57 21.36 3.94
N TYR A 47 21.20 21.53 5.09
CA TYR A 47 20.85 22.64 5.99
C TYR A 47 21.14 24.00 5.35
N ASP A 48 22.31 24.16 4.75
CA ASP A 48 22.77 25.43 4.19
C ASP A 48 21.88 25.86 3.01
N THR A 49 21.56 24.93 2.11
CA THR A 49 20.65 25.17 0.98
C THR A 49 19.24 25.56 1.45
N ARG A 50 18.73 24.91 2.51
CA ARG A 50 17.42 25.27 3.07
C ARG A 50 17.44 26.64 3.75
N GLN A 51 18.55 27.02 4.36
CA GLN A 51 18.72 28.34 4.98
C GLN A 51 18.72 29.45 3.91
N GLU A 52 19.44 29.27 2.80
CA GLU A 52 19.45 30.23 1.68
C GLU A 52 18.05 30.41 1.08
N LEU A 53 17.30 29.33 0.85
CA LEU A 53 15.91 29.39 0.39
C LEU A 53 15.01 30.10 1.40
N ALA A 54 15.23 29.87 2.70
CA ALA A 54 14.44 30.49 3.76
C ALA A 54 14.65 32.01 3.79
N GLU A 55 15.89 32.47 3.70
CA GLU A 55 16.24 33.89 3.65
C GLU A 55 15.64 34.58 2.41
N MET A 56 15.80 33.97 1.23
CA MET A 56 15.26 34.51 -0.02
C MET A 56 13.72 34.61 -0.02
N LEU A 57 13.03 33.66 0.64
CA LEU A 57 11.57 33.58 0.65
C LEU A 57 10.91 34.23 1.87
N ASN A 58 11.70 34.81 2.78
CA ASN A 58 11.27 35.34 4.08
C ASN A 58 10.48 34.29 4.89
N LEU A 59 11.06 33.10 5.00
CA LEU A 59 10.55 31.96 5.76
C LEU A 59 11.60 31.54 6.79
N ARG A 60 11.20 30.66 7.72
CA ARG A 60 12.14 29.94 8.60
C ARG A 60 12.61 28.68 7.89
N GLU A 61 13.87 28.29 8.11
CA GLU A 61 14.43 27.03 7.60
C GLU A 61 13.51 25.83 7.86
N TYR A 62 12.95 25.72 9.07
CA TYR A 62 12.03 24.63 9.41
C TYR A 62 10.78 24.60 8.53
N GLN A 63 10.26 25.75 8.08
CA GLN A 63 9.12 25.80 7.16
C GLN A 63 9.50 25.23 5.80
N VAL A 64 10.69 25.55 5.31
CA VAL A 64 11.26 24.98 4.07
C VAL A 64 11.46 23.48 4.24
N GLN A 65 12.06 23.03 5.35
CA GLN A 65 12.24 21.60 5.66
C GLN A 65 10.91 20.83 5.63
N VAL A 66 9.87 21.36 6.29
CA VAL A 66 8.53 20.75 6.30
C VAL A 66 7.90 20.78 4.91
N TRP A 67 8.09 21.86 4.14
CA TRP A 67 7.63 21.96 2.77
C TRP A 67 8.23 20.84 1.90
N PHE A 68 9.56 20.66 1.92
CA PHE A 68 10.23 19.60 1.15
C PHE A 68 9.74 18.20 1.56
N LYS A 69 9.56 17.95 2.87
CA LYS A 69 9.02 16.68 3.35
C LYS A 69 7.61 16.41 2.80
N ASN A 70 6.72 17.40 2.90
CA ASN A 70 5.35 17.29 2.40
C ASN A 70 5.33 17.15 0.88
N ARG A 71 6.23 17.84 0.18
CA ARG A 71 6.34 17.77 -1.28
C ARG A 71 6.77 16.39 -1.76
N ARG A 72 7.76 15.77 -1.11
CA ARG A 72 8.16 14.37 -1.36
C ARG A 72 7.01 13.41 -1.08
N ALA A 73 6.28 13.59 0.02
CA ALA A 73 5.10 12.77 0.32
C ALA A 73 4.00 12.91 -0.76
N LYS A 74 3.75 14.13 -1.24
CA LYS A 74 2.84 14.39 -2.37
C LYS A 74 3.30 13.68 -3.64
N ARG A 75 4.59 13.78 -4.01
CA ARG A 75 5.16 13.10 -5.19
C ARG A 75 5.02 11.58 -5.11
N SER A 76 5.23 11.00 -3.92
CA SER A 76 5.02 9.57 -3.68
C SER A 76 3.55 9.18 -3.86
N ARG A 77 2.63 9.99 -3.34
CA ARG A 77 1.19 9.77 -3.49
C ARG A 77 0.73 9.88 -4.94
N GLU A 78 1.23 10.86 -5.68
CA GLU A 78 0.98 11.03 -7.11
C GLU A 78 1.41 9.79 -7.90
N ARG A 79 2.60 9.25 -7.63
CA ARG A 79 3.11 8.02 -8.28
C ARG A 79 2.25 6.80 -7.96
N TRP A 80 1.81 6.65 -6.70
CA TRP A 80 0.92 5.56 -6.31
C TRP A 80 -0.42 5.65 -7.05
N PHE A 81 -1.03 6.84 -7.09
CA PHE A 81 -2.30 7.06 -7.77
C PHE A 81 -2.19 6.83 -9.29
N GLN A 82 -1.09 7.28 -9.90
CA GLN A 82 -0.83 7.06 -11.32
C GLN A 82 -0.71 5.57 -11.67
N LYS A 83 -0.14 4.74 -10.79
CA LYS A 83 -0.11 3.28 -10.98
C LYS A 83 -1.51 2.67 -10.88
N GLN A 84 -2.34 3.14 -9.96
CA GLN A 84 -3.73 2.67 -9.85
C GLN A 84 -4.54 3.04 -11.09
N LEU A 85 -4.43 4.28 -11.56
CA LEU A 85 -5.14 4.74 -12.76
C LEU A 85 -4.75 3.94 -14.02
N GLN A 86 -3.47 3.59 -14.17
CA GLN A 86 -3.01 2.75 -15.28
C GLN A 86 -3.59 1.32 -15.21
N GLN A 87 -3.70 0.73 -14.02
CA GLN A 87 -4.30 -0.60 -13.85
C GLN A 87 -5.78 -0.60 -14.23
N LEU A 88 -6.52 0.46 -13.92
CA LEU A 88 -7.91 0.61 -14.33
C LEU A 88 -8.07 0.69 -15.85
N GLN A 89 -7.14 1.36 -16.56
CA GLN A 89 -7.19 1.45 -18.02
C GLN A 89 -6.78 0.16 -18.74
N LYS A 90 -6.03 -0.74 -18.08
CA LYS A 90 -5.61 -2.02 -18.67
C LYS A 90 -6.67 -3.12 -18.58
N HIS A 91 -7.84 -2.84 -18.02
CA HIS A 91 -8.94 -3.81 -17.92
C HIS A 91 -10.19 -3.49 -18.77
N PRO A 92 -10.10 -3.26 -20.10
CA PRO A 92 -11.26 -3.38 -20.97
C PRO A 92 -11.28 -4.75 -21.67
N GLN A 93 -12.22 -5.61 -21.27
CA GLN A 93 -12.87 -6.61 -22.15
C GLN A 93 -12.03 -7.74 -22.80
N GLN A 94 -11.00 -8.28 -22.16
CA GLN A 94 -10.61 -9.67 -22.48
C GLN A 94 -11.48 -10.61 -21.64
N GLN A 95 -12.67 -10.94 -22.16
CA GLN A 95 -12.90 -12.19 -22.88
C GLN A 95 -12.87 -13.36 -21.89
N HIS A 96 -14.03 -13.98 -21.76
CA HIS A 96 -14.31 -15.23 -21.08
C HIS A 96 -13.07 -16.14 -20.97
N PRO A 97 -12.82 -16.78 -19.81
CA PRO A 97 -11.80 -17.81 -19.68
C PRO A 97 -12.12 -18.99 -20.60
N GLN A 98 -11.71 -18.91 -21.86
CA GLN A 98 -11.57 -20.08 -22.69
C GLN A 98 -10.24 -20.70 -22.26
N GLN A 99 -10.38 -21.67 -21.35
CA GLN A 99 -9.34 -22.55 -20.87
C GLN A 99 -8.54 -23.10 -22.05
N GLN A 100 -7.52 -22.40 -22.49
CA GLN A 100 -6.48 -22.98 -23.34
C GLN A 100 -5.51 -23.66 -22.40
N HIS A 101 -5.91 -24.85 -21.96
CA HIS A 101 -5.04 -25.78 -21.30
C HIS A 101 -3.84 -26.02 -22.23
N PRO A 102 -2.60 -25.78 -21.79
CA PRO A 102 -1.42 -26.06 -22.61
C PRO A 102 -1.38 -27.56 -22.84
N GLN A 103 -1.64 -27.96 -24.08
CA GLN A 103 -1.47 -29.33 -24.53
C GLN A 103 0.05 -29.60 -24.56
N GLN A 104 0.63 -29.88 -23.40
CA GLN A 104 1.93 -30.54 -23.33
C GLN A 104 1.80 -31.81 -24.15
N GLN A 105 2.55 -31.84 -25.23
CA GLN A 105 2.71 -32.96 -26.13
C GLN A 105 3.35 -34.08 -25.31
N LEU A 106 2.53 -34.85 -24.59
CA LEU A 106 3.01 -35.98 -23.80
C LEU A 106 3.51 -37.03 -24.78
N GLN A 107 4.83 -37.14 -24.81
CA GLN A 107 5.59 -38.13 -25.55
C GLN A 107 4.96 -39.51 -25.34
N GLN A 108 4.61 -40.17 -26.45
CA GLN A 108 4.10 -41.54 -26.51
C GLN A 108 4.96 -42.47 -25.65
N GLN A 109 4.41 -42.96 -24.54
CA GLN A 109 4.78 -44.26 -24.03
C GLN A 109 3.48 -45.06 -23.95
N GLN A 110 3.32 -46.04 -24.84
CA GLN A 110 2.27 -47.06 -24.76
C GLN A 110 2.66 -48.05 -23.66
N PRO A 111 1.93 -48.13 -22.53
CA PRO A 111 2.14 -49.21 -21.57
C PRO A 111 1.21 -50.38 -21.95
N GLN A 112 1.81 -51.54 -22.17
CA GLN A 112 1.11 -52.81 -22.38
C GLN A 112 0.17 -53.13 -21.21
N GLN A 113 -1.12 -53.26 -21.53
CA GLN A 113 -2.09 -54.23 -21.01
C GLN A 113 -1.81 -54.84 -19.62
N GLN A 114 -2.59 -54.45 -18.60
CA GLN A 114 -3.08 -55.41 -17.61
C GLN A 114 -4.56 -55.17 -17.28
N PRO A 115 -5.38 -56.24 -17.16
CA PRO A 115 -6.84 -56.12 -17.08
C PRO A 115 -7.33 -55.66 -15.71
N GLN A 116 -8.44 -54.93 -15.76
CA GLN A 116 -9.21 -54.36 -14.67
C GLN A 116 -9.53 -55.38 -13.55
N GLN A 117 -9.06 -55.12 -12.32
CA GLN A 117 -9.84 -55.47 -11.13
C GLN A 117 -10.38 -54.18 -10.54
N GLN A 118 -11.70 -54.02 -10.66
CA GLN A 118 -12.48 -52.91 -10.14
C GLN A 118 -12.42 -52.95 -8.61
N GLN A 119 -11.76 -51.99 -7.98
CA GLN A 119 -12.00 -51.68 -6.57
C GLN A 119 -12.75 -50.35 -6.44
N PRO A 120 -13.88 -50.31 -5.72
CA PRO A 120 -14.71 -49.12 -5.58
C PRO A 120 -13.99 -48.05 -4.75
N GLN A 121 -13.62 -46.95 -5.40
CA GLN A 121 -13.01 -45.78 -4.79
C GLN A 121 -14.08 -44.97 -4.06
N GLN A 122 -14.08 -45.04 -2.72
CA GLN A 122 -14.88 -44.13 -1.90
C GLN A 122 -14.27 -42.73 -1.97
N GLN A 123 -15.04 -41.76 -2.48
CA GLN A 123 -14.63 -40.35 -2.48
C GLN A 123 -14.71 -39.77 -1.06
N PRO A 124 -13.63 -39.22 -0.51
CA PRO A 124 -13.70 -38.47 0.74
C PRO A 124 -14.44 -37.15 0.51
N GLN A 125 -15.63 -37.02 1.10
CA GLN A 125 -16.38 -35.77 1.16
C GLN A 125 -15.56 -34.72 1.93
N GLN A 126 -15.03 -33.71 1.24
CA GLN A 126 -14.48 -32.54 1.89
C GLN A 126 -15.63 -31.74 2.51
N GLN A 127 -15.69 -31.77 3.83
CA GLN A 127 -16.64 -31.01 4.63
C GLN A 127 -16.35 -29.51 4.46
N GLN A 128 -17.36 -28.76 4.00
CA GLN A 128 -17.30 -27.30 3.97
C GLN A 128 -17.41 -26.75 5.40
N PRO A 129 -16.44 -25.97 5.90
CA PRO A 129 -16.59 -25.30 7.18
C PRO A 129 -17.67 -24.22 7.08
N GLN A 130 -18.69 -24.38 7.94
CA GLN A 130 -19.89 -23.56 8.00
C GLN A 130 -19.60 -22.13 8.49
N GLN A 131 -20.29 -21.17 7.89
CA GLN A 131 -20.25 -19.75 8.25
C GLN A 131 -20.77 -19.56 9.68
N GLN A 132 -19.89 -19.16 10.61
CA GLN A 132 -20.31 -18.82 11.96
C GLN A 132 -21.07 -17.50 11.96
N GLN A 133 -22.33 -17.59 12.37
CA GLN A 133 -23.28 -16.51 12.47
C GLN A 133 -22.91 -15.54 13.59
N LEU A 134 -22.84 -14.28 13.18
CA LEU A 134 -23.04 -13.03 13.89
C LEU A 134 -23.97 -13.16 15.13
N HIS A 135 -23.39 -13.41 16.32
CA HIS A 135 -24.12 -13.25 17.58
C HIS A 135 -23.95 -11.83 18.09
N GLN A 136 -25.04 -11.07 17.97
CA GLN A 136 -25.27 -9.84 18.72
C GLN A 136 -25.39 -10.19 20.21
N GLN A 137 -24.79 -9.39 21.08
CA GLN A 137 -25.31 -9.22 22.44
C GLN A 137 -25.47 -7.73 22.76
N PRO A 138 -26.71 -7.28 22.99
CA PRO A 138 -27.03 -5.96 23.49
C PRO A 138 -27.00 -5.94 25.04
N GLN A 139 -26.48 -4.84 25.59
CA GLN A 139 -26.88 -4.10 26.81
C GLN A 139 -25.68 -3.26 27.27
#